data_AF-A0A2K3NIE1-F1
#
_entry.id   AF-A0A2K3NIE1-F1
#
_cell.length_a   1.000
_cell.length_b   1.000
_cell.length_c   1.000
_cell.angle_alpha   90.00
_cell.angle_beta   90.00
_cell.angle_gamma   90.00
#
_symmetry.space_group_name_H-M   'P 1'
#
loop_
_entity.id
_entity.type
_entity.pdbx_description
1 polymer ?
#
loop_
_entity_poly.entity_id
_entity_poly.type
_entity_poly.pdbx_seq_one_letter_code
_entity_poly.pdbx_strand_id
1 'polypeptide(L)'
;NGTKYLIRASFYYGNYDNLNDPPQFDLHLGANVWDTVKLHLNVSRYTIREIIYTPSLDYIQPCLVNTGHGTPFISAIELRPLNNKTYVTDSANSVLSLHGRLDLGSVTNLQYRYENDVYDRLWLPFQWIDTKKLNTSDYLLLQNDYTPPAIVMRTAATPVNASAPLLFHWNADNVTDQYYLYLHFNEVEELTQNETRAFNITVNGEFFYGPMIPGYQVTDTVISSAPLTGAARYLISLSKTENSTLPPILNAVEIFKLKDFSQSETV
;
A
#
# COMPACT_ATOMS: atom_id res chain seq x y z
N ASN A 1 23.68 11.86 3.17
CA ASN A 1 22.60 10.90 3.46
C ASN A 1 21.32 11.69 3.55
N GLY A 2 20.46 11.61 2.54
CA GLY A 2 19.17 12.30 2.53
C GLY A 2 18.16 11.59 3.42
N THR A 3 17.21 12.34 3.97
CA THR A 3 16.05 11.80 4.68
C THR A 3 15.06 11.24 3.66
N LYS A 4 14.60 10.00 3.85
CA LYS A 4 13.51 9.44 3.06
C LYS A 4 12.17 9.95 3.60
N TYR A 5 11.30 10.41 2.71
CA TYR A 5 9.99 10.93 3.06
C TYR A 5 8.89 10.13 2.37
N LEU A 6 7.79 9.92 3.11
CA LEU A 6 6.47 9.78 2.54
C LEU A 6 5.92 11.18 2.32
N ILE A 7 5.66 11.53 1.07
CA ILE A 7 5.09 12.80 0.67
C ILE A 7 3.67 12.55 0.23
N ARG A 8 2.71 13.29 0.79
CA ARG A 8 1.30 13.20 0.46
C ARG A 8 0.78 14.53 -0.05
N ALA A 9 0.20 14.52 -1.25
CA ALA A 9 -0.56 15.63 -1.80
C ALA A 9 -2.06 15.32 -1.71
N SER A 10 -2.83 16.22 -1.11
CA SER A 10 -4.28 16.10 -0.94
C SER A 10 -5.02 17.17 -1.72
N PHE A 11 -6.10 16.76 -2.38
CA PHE A 11 -6.89 17.58 -3.27
C PHE A 11 -8.37 17.46 -2.91
N TYR A 12 -8.94 18.52 -2.33
CA TYR A 12 -10.37 18.64 -2.08
C TYR A 12 -10.93 19.78 -2.93
N TYR A 13 -11.68 19.43 -3.97
CA TYR A 13 -12.22 20.41 -4.91
C TYR A 13 -13.28 21.28 -4.26
N GLY A 14 -14.28 20.67 -3.60
CA GLY A 14 -15.33 21.41 -2.89
C GLY A 14 -16.10 22.41 -3.75
N ASN A 15 -15.99 22.32 -5.08
CA ASN A 15 -16.52 23.30 -6.03
C ASN A 15 -16.08 24.75 -5.74
N TYR A 16 -14.80 24.96 -5.39
CA TYR A 16 -14.29 26.27 -4.95
C TYR A 16 -14.47 27.41 -5.97
N ASP A 17 -14.61 27.09 -7.26
CA ASP A 17 -14.75 28.03 -8.37
C ASP A 17 -16.19 28.15 -8.92
N ASN A 18 -17.14 27.39 -8.34
CA ASN A 18 -18.55 27.29 -8.77
C ASN A 18 -18.78 26.74 -10.19
N LEU A 19 -17.80 26.08 -10.82
CA LEU A 19 -17.97 25.50 -12.16
C LEU A 19 -18.63 24.11 -12.13
N ASN A 20 -18.57 23.44 -10.98
CA ASN A 20 -18.99 22.05 -10.77
C ASN A 20 -18.32 21.06 -11.75
N ASP A 21 -17.17 21.45 -12.29
CA ASP A 21 -16.35 20.67 -13.22
C ASP A 21 -14.95 20.45 -12.60
N PRO A 22 -14.71 19.32 -11.91
CA PRO A 22 -13.45 19.09 -11.22
C PRO A 22 -12.26 19.05 -12.20
N PRO A 23 -11.16 19.77 -11.92
CA PRO A 23 -10.06 19.83 -12.86
C PRO A 23 -9.27 18.52 -12.95
N GLN A 24 -8.54 18.37 -14.06
CA GLN A 24 -7.52 17.36 -14.27
C GLN A 24 -6.20 18.03 -14.62
N PHE A 25 -5.11 17.58 -14.02
CA PHE A 25 -3.77 18.14 -14.19
C PHE A 25 -2.69 17.13 -13.78
N ASP A 26 -1.45 17.37 -14.18
CA ASP A 26 -0.32 16.53 -13.77
C ASP A 26 0.35 17.09 -12.52
N LEU A 27 0.80 16.19 -11.66
CA LEU A 27 1.58 16.45 -10.47
C LEU A 27 3.01 15.96 -10.73
N HIS A 28 3.98 16.84 -10.50
CA HIS A 28 5.39 16.58 -10.72
C HIS A 28 6.19 16.80 -9.42
N LEU A 29 7.34 16.16 -9.34
CA LEU A 29 8.42 16.53 -8.44
C LEU A 29 9.64 16.90 -9.29
N GLY A 30 9.99 18.19 -9.28
CA GLY A 30 10.95 18.74 -10.24
C GLY A 30 10.46 18.53 -11.68
N ALA A 31 11.32 17.95 -12.53
CA ALA A 31 10.98 17.61 -13.91
C ALA A 31 10.15 16.31 -14.02
N ASN A 32 10.20 15.44 -13.01
CA ASN A 32 9.66 14.09 -13.09
C ASN A 32 8.16 14.05 -12.82
N VAL A 33 7.41 13.34 -13.68
CA VAL A 33 5.98 13.11 -13.50
C VAL A 33 5.76 12.17 -12.32
N TRP A 34 5.14 12.69 -11.25
CA TRP A 34 4.67 11.87 -10.15
C TRP A 34 3.41 11.12 -10.58
N ASP A 35 2.32 11.84 -10.88
CA ASP A 35 1.05 11.24 -11.28
C ASP A 35 0.12 12.24 -11.98
N THR A 36 -0.93 11.74 -12.62
CA THR A 36 -2.04 12.56 -13.11
C THR A 36 -3.13 12.63 -12.04
N VAL A 37 -3.46 13.84 -11.61
CA VAL A 37 -4.54 14.10 -10.65
C VAL A 37 -5.84 14.20 -11.42
N LYS A 38 -6.69 13.17 -11.25
CA LYS A 38 -8.06 13.16 -11.74
C LYS A 38 -9.01 13.08 -10.56
N LEU A 39 -9.74 14.17 -10.35
CA LEU A 39 -10.66 14.33 -9.23
C LEU A 39 -11.98 13.60 -9.48
N HIS A 40 -12.66 13.23 -8.40
CA HIS A 40 -13.98 12.62 -8.49
C HIS A 40 -15.03 13.64 -8.95
N LEU A 41 -15.99 13.18 -9.76
CA LEU A 41 -17.19 13.97 -10.11
C LEU A 41 -18.00 14.38 -8.87
N ASN A 42 -17.94 13.56 -7.80
CA ASN A 42 -18.45 13.96 -6.51
C ASN A 42 -17.47 14.94 -5.85
N VAL A 43 -17.81 16.24 -5.92
CA VAL A 43 -16.98 17.36 -5.47
C VAL A 43 -16.65 17.34 -3.97
N SER A 44 -17.40 16.55 -3.18
CA SER A 44 -17.16 16.36 -1.74
C SER A 44 -16.16 15.25 -1.42
N ARG A 45 -15.63 14.53 -2.42
CA ARG A 45 -14.57 13.53 -2.22
C ARG A 45 -13.21 14.17 -2.43
N TYR A 46 -12.32 13.94 -1.49
CA TYR A 46 -10.92 14.29 -1.66
C TYR A 46 -10.18 13.20 -2.45
N THR A 47 -9.11 13.59 -3.12
CA THR A 47 -8.16 12.71 -3.81
C THR A 47 -6.80 12.85 -3.15
N ILE A 48 -6.09 11.73 -2.97
CA ILE A 48 -4.74 11.71 -2.42
C ILE A 48 -3.79 11.12 -3.43
N ARG A 49 -2.58 11.67 -3.48
CA ARG A 49 -1.40 11.05 -4.07
C ARG A 49 -0.31 10.93 -3.01
N GLU A 50 0.34 9.78 -2.97
CA GLU A 50 1.43 9.51 -2.02
C GLU A 50 2.63 8.95 -2.78
N ILE A 51 3.83 9.42 -2.43
CA ILE A 51 5.10 8.96 -3.00
C ILE A 51 6.16 8.88 -1.93
N ILE A 52 7.03 7.88 -2.06
CA ILE A 52 8.22 7.75 -1.24
C ILE A 52 9.39 8.32 -2.02
N TYR A 53 9.98 9.40 -1.49
CA TYR A 53 11.02 10.17 -2.16
C TYR A 53 12.17 10.47 -1.20
N THR A 54 13.40 10.38 -1.69
CA THR A 54 14.60 10.82 -0.98
C THR A 54 15.18 11.99 -1.76
N PRO A 55 15.01 13.24 -1.31
CA PRO A 55 15.52 14.42 -2.01
C PRO A 55 17.03 14.36 -2.17
N SER A 56 17.52 14.72 -3.35
CA SER A 56 18.95 14.92 -3.61
C SER A 56 19.43 16.32 -3.21
N LEU A 57 18.50 17.28 -3.09
CA LEU A 57 18.72 18.66 -2.69
C LEU A 57 18.05 18.98 -1.34
N ASP A 58 18.36 20.15 -0.80
CA ASP A 58 17.79 20.64 0.47
C ASP A 58 16.35 21.15 0.34
N TYR A 59 15.76 21.06 -0.86
CA TYR A 59 14.38 21.43 -1.14
C TYR A 59 13.66 20.35 -1.95
N ILE A 60 12.33 20.41 -1.92
CA ILE A 60 11.44 19.57 -2.74
C ILE A 60 10.55 20.52 -3.51
N GLN A 61 10.43 20.31 -4.83
CA GLN A 61 9.67 21.19 -5.71
C GLN A 61 8.46 20.47 -6.30
N PRO A 62 7.31 20.44 -5.58
CA PRO A 62 6.06 19.98 -6.16
C PRO A 62 5.55 20.98 -7.20
N CYS A 63 5.29 20.50 -8.41
CA CYS A 63 4.80 21.30 -9.53
C CYS A 63 3.44 20.79 -9.99
N LEU A 64 2.48 21.70 -10.18
CA LEU A 64 1.17 21.41 -10.74
C LEU A 64 1.15 21.86 -12.20
N VAL A 65 1.01 20.94 -13.14
CA VAL A 65 1.09 21.19 -14.58
C VAL A 65 -0.31 21.15 -15.18
N ASN A 66 -0.76 22.29 -15.69
CA ASN A 66 -2.08 22.41 -16.31
C ASN A 66 -2.11 21.64 -17.64
N THR A 67 -3.03 20.68 -17.76
CA THR A 67 -3.24 19.87 -18.98
C THR A 67 -4.38 20.38 -19.86
N GLY A 68 -4.88 21.61 -19.61
CA GLY A 68 -5.98 22.23 -20.34
C GLY A 68 -7.38 21.87 -19.80
N HIS A 69 -7.47 21.21 -18.66
CA HIS A 69 -8.72 20.69 -18.07
C HIS A 69 -9.01 21.34 -16.71
N GLY A 70 -9.01 22.67 -16.67
CA GLY A 70 -9.28 23.47 -15.46
C GLY A 70 -8.01 23.93 -14.73
N THR A 71 -8.20 24.66 -13.63
CA THR A 71 -7.08 25.26 -12.86
C THR A 71 -6.52 24.27 -11.85
N PRO A 72 -5.22 23.90 -11.94
CA PRO A 72 -4.60 23.06 -10.94
C PRO A 72 -4.60 23.70 -9.55
N PHE A 73 -4.84 22.91 -8.52
CA PHE A 73 -4.80 23.37 -7.13
C PHE A 73 -4.24 22.27 -6.24
N ILE A 74 -3.88 22.62 -5.01
CA ILE A 74 -3.50 21.66 -3.97
C ILE A 74 -4.04 22.14 -2.62
N SER A 75 -4.65 21.24 -1.86
CA SER A 75 -5.26 21.60 -0.58
C SER A 75 -4.28 21.43 0.58
N ALA A 76 -3.46 20.38 0.55
CA ALA A 76 -2.42 20.14 1.54
C ALA A 76 -1.26 19.34 0.95
N ILE A 77 -0.06 19.61 1.47
CA ILE A 77 1.14 18.83 1.26
C ILE A 77 1.64 18.40 2.66
N GLU A 78 1.81 17.10 2.85
CA GLU A 78 2.31 16.52 4.10
C GLU A 78 3.62 15.78 3.82
N LEU A 79 4.64 16.00 4.66
CA LEU A 79 5.93 15.31 4.59
C LEU A 79 6.13 14.55 5.89
N ARG A 80 6.30 13.23 5.79
CA ARG A 80 6.51 12.34 6.93
C ARG A 80 7.84 11.60 6.75
N PRO A 81 8.81 11.75 7.66
CA PRO A 81 10.06 11.01 7.56
C PRO A 81 9.80 9.52 7.72
N LEU A 82 10.49 8.71 6.91
CA LEU A 82 10.44 7.25 6.97
C LEU A 82 11.78 6.68 7.42
N ASN A 83 11.76 5.42 7.85
CA ASN A 83 12.98 4.65 8.04
C ASN A 83 13.71 4.48 6.70
N ASN A 84 14.98 4.87 6.63
CA ASN A 84 15.75 4.77 5.38
C ASN A 84 15.96 3.33 4.89
N LYS A 85 15.83 2.32 5.77
CA LYS A 85 15.98 0.90 5.44
C LYS A 85 14.76 0.29 4.74
N THR A 86 13.59 0.93 4.81
CA THR A 86 12.36 0.40 4.22
C THR A 86 12.15 0.95 2.82
N TYR A 87 11.28 0.30 2.02
CA TYR A 87 10.89 0.79 0.70
C TYR A 87 12.10 1.10 -0.21
N VAL A 88 12.99 0.12 -0.36
CA VAL A 88 14.18 0.22 -1.21
C VAL A 88 13.83 -0.24 -2.62
N THR A 89 14.31 0.50 -3.61
CA THR A 89 14.17 0.18 -5.04
C THR A 89 15.52 -0.29 -5.58
N ASP A 90 15.49 -1.08 -6.66
CA ASP A 90 16.71 -1.58 -7.31
C ASP A 90 17.56 -0.47 -7.96
N SER A 91 16.95 0.67 -8.27
CA SER A 91 17.58 1.81 -8.93
C SER A 91 17.48 3.06 -8.07
N ALA A 92 18.61 3.76 -7.92
CA ALA A 92 18.67 5.04 -7.20
C ALA A 92 17.81 6.15 -7.85
N ASN A 93 17.50 6.02 -9.14
CA ASN A 93 16.66 6.97 -9.88
C ASN A 93 15.18 6.57 -9.87
N SER A 94 14.79 5.54 -9.13
CA SER A 94 13.42 5.06 -9.09
C SER A 94 12.77 5.31 -7.74
N VAL A 95 11.52 5.73 -7.77
CA VAL A 95 10.72 6.08 -6.60
C VAL A 95 9.44 5.26 -6.55
N LEU A 96 8.81 5.16 -5.38
CA LEU A 96 7.60 4.37 -5.17
C LEU A 96 6.40 5.28 -4.99
N SER A 97 5.48 5.26 -5.95
CA SER A 97 4.17 5.93 -5.85
C SER A 97 3.14 4.96 -5.33
N LEU A 98 2.36 5.35 -4.31
CA LEU A 98 1.37 4.47 -3.71
C LEU A 98 0.26 4.14 -4.71
N HIS A 99 0.01 2.85 -4.93
CA HIS A 99 -1.14 2.37 -5.70
C HIS A 99 -2.29 1.94 -4.76
N GLY A 100 -1.96 1.30 -3.63
CA GLY A 100 -2.96 0.95 -2.61
C GLY A 100 -2.33 0.57 -1.27
N ARG A 101 -3.00 0.92 -0.18
CA ARG A 101 -2.65 0.51 1.19
C ARG A 101 -3.91 0.10 1.93
N LEU A 102 -4.01 -1.18 2.25
CA LEU A 102 -5.26 -1.82 2.65
C LEU A 102 -5.10 -2.56 3.98
N ASP A 103 -6.02 -2.29 4.89
CA ASP A 103 -6.32 -3.09 6.07
C ASP A 103 -7.37 -4.13 5.69
N LEU A 104 -6.94 -5.39 5.54
CA LEU A 104 -7.82 -6.48 5.09
C LEU A 104 -8.62 -7.11 6.24
N GLY A 105 -8.15 -6.94 7.48
CA GLY A 105 -8.80 -7.47 8.68
C GLY A 105 -9.82 -6.53 9.32
N SER A 106 -9.92 -5.28 8.85
CA SER A 106 -10.68 -4.20 9.48
C SER A 106 -12.06 -4.61 9.97
N VAL A 107 -12.28 -4.62 11.28
CA VAL A 107 -13.58 -4.94 11.91
C VAL A 107 -14.49 -3.73 12.08
N THR A 108 -13.94 -2.52 12.02
CA THR A 108 -14.66 -1.26 12.28
C THR A 108 -15.06 -0.52 11.01
N ASN A 109 -14.50 -0.90 9.86
CA ASN A 109 -14.62 -0.15 8.60
C ASN A 109 -14.15 1.32 8.72
N LEU A 110 -13.23 1.58 9.64
CA LEU A 110 -12.58 2.87 9.82
C LEU A 110 -11.25 2.91 9.07
N GLN A 111 -10.88 4.11 8.65
CA GLN A 111 -9.54 4.41 8.16
C GLN A 111 -8.63 4.74 9.34
N TYR A 112 -7.41 4.18 9.33
CA TYR A 112 -6.39 4.47 10.34
C TYR A 112 -5.23 5.28 9.76
N ARG A 113 -4.72 6.22 10.54
CA ARG A 113 -3.51 7.03 10.27
C ARG A 113 -2.90 7.46 11.59
N TYR A 114 -2.18 8.58 11.67
CA TYR A 114 -1.79 9.15 12.96
C TYR A 114 -3.01 9.35 13.89
N GLU A 115 -2.96 9.00 15.17
CA GLU A 115 -1.80 8.56 15.97
C GLU A 115 -1.52 7.04 15.95
N ASN A 116 -2.34 6.24 15.27
CA ASN A 116 -2.15 4.78 15.24
C ASN A 116 -0.94 4.34 14.41
N ASP A 117 -0.59 5.09 13.38
CA ASP A 117 0.60 4.87 12.54
C ASP A 117 1.62 6.00 12.74
N VAL A 118 2.83 5.65 13.18
CA VAL A 118 3.93 6.58 13.44
C VAL A 118 4.43 7.32 12.20
N TYR A 119 4.25 6.72 11.01
CA TYR A 119 4.56 7.34 9.73
C TYR A 119 3.35 8.03 9.10
N ASP A 120 2.21 8.07 9.81
CA ASP A 120 0.97 8.70 9.37
C ASP A 120 0.51 8.20 7.98
N ARG A 121 0.83 6.94 7.66
CA ARG A 121 0.30 6.22 6.49
C ARG A 121 -1.20 6.04 6.65
N LEU A 122 -1.91 6.19 5.54
CA LEU A 122 -3.35 6.07 5.51
C LEU A 122 -3.75 4.64 5.11
N TRP A 123 -4.26 3.88 6.07
CA TRP A 123 -4.72 2.50 5.91
C TRP A 123 -6.22 2.48 5.65
N LEU A 124 -6.61 2.01 4.47
CA LEU A 124 -8.01 1.93 4.07
C LEU A 124 -8.59 0.56 4.43
N PRO A 125 -9.76 0.50 5.08
CA PRO A 125 -10.43 -0.76 5.34
C PRO A 125 -10.85 -1.38 4.00
N PHE A 126 -10.62 -2.67 3.86
CA PHE A 126 -11.00 -3.40 2.66
C PHE A 126 -11.47 -4.80 3.03
N GLN A 127 -12.57 -5.23 2.41
CA GLN A 127 -13.13 -6.56 2.62
C GLN A 127 -13.43 -7.23 1.28
N TRP A 128 -12.91 -8.44 1.09
CA TRP A 128 -13.23 -9.27 -0.07
C TRP A 128 -14.46 -10.16 0.18
N ILE A 129 -15.11 -10.54 -0.92
CA ILE A 129 -16.14 -11.58 -0.94
C ILE A 129 -15.50 -12.90 -0.46
N ASP A 130 -16.27 -13.73 0.25
CA ASP A 130 -15.84 -15.03 0.78
C ASP A 130 -14.70 -15.01 1.81
N THR A 131 -14.47 -13.86 2.45
CA THR A 131 -13.55 -13.73 3.58
C THR A 131 -14.29 -13.49 4.89
N LYS A 132 -13.74 -14.02 5.97
CA LYS A 132 -14.12 -13.68 7.35
C LYS A 132 -12.92 -13.06 8.07
N LYS A 133 -13.19 -12.38 9.17
CA LYS A 133 -12.18 -11.66 9.95
C LYS A 133 -11.79 -12.46 11.19
N LEU A 134 -10.50 -12.45 11.48
CA LEU A 134 -9.92 -12.91 12.73
C LEU A 134 -9.35 -11.69 13.46
N ASN A 135 -9.34 -11.72 14.79
CA ASN A 135 -8.76 -10.66 15.59
C ASN A 135 -8.12 -11.19 16.87
N THR A 136 -7.25 -10.38 17.45
CA THR A 136 -6.67 -10.62 18.77
C THR A 136 -6.88 -9.43 19.70
N SER A 137 -7.14 -9.74 20.97
CA SER A 137 -7.17 -8.76 22.05
C SER A 137 -5.79 -8.37 22.56
N ASP A 138 -4.71 -9.04 22.11
CA ASP A 138 -3.35 -8.71 22.55
C ASP A 138 -2.82 -7.42 21.90
N TYR A 139 -2.14 -6.61 22.70
CA TYR A 139 -1.55 -5.33 22.32
C TYR A 139 -0.04 -5.41 22.09
N LEU A 140 0.61 -6.48 22.58
CA LEU A 140 2.03 -6.70 22.38
C LEU A 140 2.24 -7.21 20.95
N LEU A 141 3.04 -6.48 20.19
CA LEU A 141 3.38 -6.82 18.82
C LEU A 141 4.84 -6.48 18.59
N LEU A 142 5.66 -7.49 18.32
CA LEU A 142 7.03 -7.30 17.87
C LEU A 142 6.98 -6.78 16.43
N GLN A 143 7.45 -5.56 16.25
CA GLN A 143 7.41 -4.85 14.97
C GLN A 143 8.68 -5.11 14.14
N ASN A 144 8.54 -5.07 12.83
CA ASN A 144 9.67 -5.02 11.90
C ASN A 144 9.98 -3.56 11.48
N ASP A 145 10.93 -3.37 10.57
CA ASP A 145 11.38 -2.03 10.14
C ASP A 145 10.27 -1.17 9.51
N TYR A 146 9.20 -1.78 8.97
CA TYR A 146 8.05 -1.09 8.37
C TYR A 146 7.04 -0.59 9.40
N THR A 147 7.10 -1.13 10.63
CA THR A 147 6.23 -0.79 11.77
C THR A 147 4.77 -0.53 11.38
N PRO A 148 4.07 -1.44 10.66
CA PRO A 148 2.64 -1.29 10.40
C PRO A 148 1.86 -1.12 11.72
N PRO A 149 0.79 -0.32 11.74
CA PRO A 149 0.12 0.04 12.97
C PRO A 149 -0.51 -1.18 13.62
N ALA A 150 -0.33 -1.34 14.94
CA ALA A 150 -0.77 -2.53 15.66
C ALA A 150 -2.28 -2.77 15.52
N ILE A 151 -3.09 -1.71 15.41
CA ILE A 151 -4.54 -1.84 15.20
C ILE A 151 -4.91 -2.56 13.90
N VAL A 152 -4.11 -2.40 12.84
CA VAL A 152 -4.27 -3.12 11.57
C VAL A 152 -3.76 -4.55 11.72
N MET A 153 -2.55 -4.71 12.28
CA MET A 153 -1.91 -6.02 12.43
C MET A 153 -2.60 -6.97 13.41
N ARG A 154 -3.48 -6.47 14.28
CA ARG A 154 -4.28 -7.30 15.20
C ARG A 154 -5.52 -7.92 14.58
N THR A 155 -5.77 -7.61 13.31
CA THR A 155 -6.85 -8.21 12.55
C THR A 155 -6.30 -8.86 11.29
N ALA A 156 -6.99 -9.89 10.81
CA ALA A 156 -6.61 -10.56 9.57
C ALA A 156 -7.83 -11.05 8.81
N ALA A 157 -7.73 -11.08 7.48
CA ALA A 157 -8.66 -11.79 6.62
C ALA A 157 -8.25 -13.26 6.50
N THR A 158 -9.23 -14.15 6.48
CA THR A 158 -9.09 -15.58 6.18
C THR A 158 -10.26 -16.02 5.30
N PRO A 159 -10.12 -17.03 4.43
CA PRO A 159 -11.24 -17.54 3.65
C PRO A 159 -12.32 -18.14 4.57
N VAL A 160 -13.59 -18.01 4.16
CA VAL A 160 -14.73 -18.64 4.85
C VAL A 160 -14.64 -20.16 4.76
N ASN A 161 -14.28 -20.69 3.59
CA ASN A 161 -13.98 -22.10 3.40
C ASN A 161 -12.51 -22.37 3.78
N ALA A 162 -12.29 -23.16 4.82
CA ALA A 162 -10.96 -23.43 5.36
C ALA A 162 -9.99 -24.13 4.38
N SER A 163 -10.52 -24.77 3.34
CA SER A 163 -9.73 -25.43 2.29
C SER A 163 -9.53 -24.55 1.05
N ALA A 164 -10.23 -23.42 0.94
CA ALA A 164 -10.09 -22.50 -0.18
C ALA A 164 -8.84 -21.61 0.00
N PRO A 165 -8.24 -21.13 -1.09
CA PRO A 165 -7.21 -20.09 -1.00
C PRO A 165 -7.80 -18.76 -0.56
N LEU A 166 -6.97 -17.91 0.07
CA LEU A 166 -7.28 -16.49 0.22
C LEU A 166 -6.87 -15.77 -1.06
N LEU A 167 -7.82 -15.08 -1.69
CA LEU A 167 -7.61 -14.37 -2.95
C LEU A 167 -7.64 -12.85 -2.74
N PHE A 168 -6.70 -12.17 -3.36
CA PHE A 168 -6.58 -10.72 -3.42
C PHE A 168 -6.18 -10.31 -4.83
N HIS A 169 -6.64 -9.16 -5.33
CA HIS A 169 -6.16 -8.68 -6.63
C HIS A 169 -6.18 -7.16 -6.75
N TRP A 170 -5.40 -6.65 -7.70
CA TRP A 170 -5.53 -5.30 -8.24
C TRP A 170 -5.39 -5.32 -9.77
N ASN A 171 -5.81 -4.23 -10.41
CA ASN A 171 -5.62 -4.02 -11.84
C ASN A 171 -4.50 -3.00 -12.05
N ALA A 172 -3.68 -3.22 -13.06
CA ALA A 172 -2.69 -2.25 -13.48
C ALA A 172 -3.34 -1.12 -14.29
N ASP A 173 -2.75 0.08 -14.29
CA ASP A 173 -3.18 1.15 -15.19
C ASP A 173 -2.74 0.84 -16.62
N ASN A 174 -1.53 0.29 -16.75
CA ASN A 174 -0.94 -0.21 -17.99
C ASN A 174 -0.22 -1.55 -17.75
N VAL A 175 -0.23 -2.44 -18.74
CA VAL A 175 0.46 -3.74 -18.68
C VAL A 175 1.98 -3.62 -18.49
N THR A 176 2.57 -2.50 -18.91
CA THR A 176 4.01 -2.23 -18.73
C THR A 176 4.34 -1.61 -17.38
N ASP A 177 3.33 -1.30 -16.55
CA ASP A 177 3.58 -0.78 -15.22
C ASP A 177 4.30 -1.82 -14.36
N GLN A 178 5.11 -1.31 -13.45
CA GLN A 178 5.94 -2.09 -12.54
C GLN A 178 5.47 -1.84 -11.11
N TYR A 179 5.27 -2.90 -10.33
CA TYR A 179 4.73 -2.82 -8.98
C TYR A 179 5.58 -3.56 -7.95
N TYR A 180 5.78 -2.95 -6.79
CA TYR A 180 6.26 -3.65 -5.59
C TYR A 180 5.08 -4.01 -4.69
N LEU A 181 5.08 -5.26 -4.21
CA LEU A 181 4.05 -5.81 -3.34
C LEU A 181 4.63 -6.05 -1.94
N TYR A 182 3.91 -5.61 -0.92
CA TYR A 182 4.21 -5.83 0.50
C TYR A 182 3.01 -6.51 1.14
N LEU A 183 3.21 -7.73 1.65
CA LEU A 183 2.20 -8.51 2.35
C LEU A 183 2.57 -8.58 3.82
N HIS A 184 1.74 -8.01 4.69
CA HIS A 184 2.00 -7.96 6.13
C HIS A 184 1.23 -9.06 6.86
N PHE A 185 1.94 -9.78 7.72
CA PHE A 185 1.42 -10.91 8.47
C PHE A 185 1.68 -10.75 9.97
N ASN A 186 0.72 -11.18 10.75
CA ASN A 186 0.82 -11.44 12.19
C ASN A 186 -0.21 -12.53 12.50
N GLU A 187 0.21 -13.64 13.10
CA GLU A 187 -0.75 -14.64 13.58
C GLU A 187 -1.57 -14.00 14.72
N VAL A 188 -2.89 -14.08 14.59
CA VAL A 188 -3.84 -13.45 15.53
C VAL A 188 -4.53 -14.48 16.42
N GLU A 189 -4.41 -15.78 16.12
CA GLU A 189 -4.92 -16.86 16.95
C GLU A 189 -3.76 -17.53 17.70
N GLU A 190 -3.91 -17.75 19.01
CA GLU A 190 -2.91 -18.52 19.77
C GLU A 190 -3.11 -20.01 19.47
N LEU A 191 -2.23 -20.56 18.65
CA LEU A 191 -2.37 -21.91 18.12
C LEU A 191 -2.00 -22.95 19.18
N THR A 192 -2.85 -23.97 19.34
CA THR A 192 -2.52 -25.14 20.18
C THR A 192 -1.47 -26.03 19.51
N GLN A 193 -0.87 -26.98 20.24
CA GLN A 193 0.21 -27.84 19.73
C GLN A 193 -0.18 -28.65 18.47
N ASN A 194 -1.47 -28.90 18.25
CA ASN A 194 -1.98 -29.64 17.09
C ASN A 194 -2.45 -28.71 15.96
N GLU A 195 -2.36 -27.39 16.15
CA GLU A 195 -2.77 -26.40 15.17
C GLU A 195 -1.55 -25.77 14.52
N THR A 196 -1.60 -25.65 13.20
CA THR A 196 -0.54 -25.06 12.40
C THR A 196 -1.14 -24.21 11.30
N ARG A 197 -0.49 -23.08 11.01
CA ARG A 197 -0.80 -22.26 9.85
C ARG A 197 0.42 -22.11 8.97
N ALA A 198 0.37 -22.75 7.80
CA ALA A 198 1.38 -22.64 6.78
C ALA A 198 0.73 -22.58 5.39
N PHE A 199 1.20 -21.66 4.54
CA PHE A 199 0.62 -21.46 3.21
C PHE A 199 1.66 -20.95 2.20
N ASN A 200 1.47 -21.29 0.93
CA ASN A 200 2.26 -20.78 -0.18
C ASN A 200 1.54 -19.59 -0.82
N ILE A 201 2.32 -18.64 -1.33
CA ILE A 201 1.85 -17.42 -1.98
C ILE A 201 2.22 -17.50 -3.45
N THR A 202 1.25 -17.20 -4.31
CA THR A 202 1.44 -17.12 -5.76
C THR A 202 0.92 -15.78 -6.27
N VAL A 203 1.53 -15.28 -7.34
CA VAL A 203 1.08 -14.12 -8.10
C VAL A 203 0.84 -14.56 -9.53
N ASN A 204 -0.40 -14.42 -10.02
CA ASN A 204 -0.82 -14.90 -11.34
C ASN A 204 -0.52 -16.39 -11.59
N GLY A 205 -0.59 -17.21 -10.54
CA GLY A 205 -0.31 -18.64 -10.59
C GLY A 205 1.16 -19.02 -10.46
N GLU A 206 2.08 -18.06 -10.58
CA GLU A 206 3.52 -18.28 -10.40
C GLU A 206 3.89 -18.22 -8.92
N PHE A 207 4.83 -19.07 -8.51
CA PHE A 207 5.31 -19.11 -7.13
C PHE A 207 5.97 -17.78 -6.75
N PHE A 208 5.52 -17.18 -5.65
CA PHE A 208 6.02 -15.91 -5.15
C PHE A 208 6.83 -16.10 -3.87
N TYR A 209 6.26 -16.81 -2.89
CA TYR A 209 6.90 -17.05 -1.59
C TYR A 209 6.26 -18.24 -0.90
N GLY A 210 7.01 -19.00 -0.10
CA GLY A 210 6.44 -20.02 0.74
C GLY A 210 7.40 -21.11 1.20
N PRO A 211 7.02 -21.88 2.24
CA PRO A 211 5.82 -21.67 3.04
C PRO A 211 5.95 -20.44 3.95
N MET A 212 4.91 -19.60 3.97
CA MET A 212 4.74 -18.55 4.97
C MET A 212 4.16 -19.17 6.23
N ILE A 213 4.82 -18.94 7.38
CA ILE A 213 4.40 -19.37 8.71
C ILE A 213 4.35 -18.12 9.60
N PRO A 214 3.19 -17.45 9.71
CA PRO A 214 3.07 -16.25 10.54
C PRO A 214 3.35 -16.55 12.02
N GLY A 215 4.16 -15.69 12.67
CA GLY A 215 4.40 -15.76 14.10
C GLY A 215 3.30 -15.05 14.89
N TYR A 216 2.93 -15.60 16.06
CA TYR A 216 1.98 -14.95 16.98
C TYR A 216 2.64 -13.73 17.61
N GLN A 217 1.97 -12.57 17.53
CA GLN A 217 2.48 -11.29 18.02
C GLN A 217 3.80 -10.84 17.37
N VAL A 218 4.06 -11.30 16.15
CA VAL A 218 5.24 -10.91 15.37
C VAL A 218 4.79 -10.41 14.02
N THR A 219 5.21 -9.19 13.68
CA THR A 219 5.02 -8.64 12.35
C THR A 219 6.05 -9.22 11.41
N ASP A 220 5.58 -9.93 10.40
CA ASP A 220 6.38 -10.33 9.26
C ASP A 220 5.90 -9.60 8.00
N THR A 221 6.78 -9.38 7.04
CA THR A 221 6.45 -8.72 5.77
C THR A 221 7.15 -9.41 4.63
N VAL A 222 6.37 -10.06 3.77
CA VAL A 222 6.85 -10.63 2.52
C VAL A 222 6.81 -9.56 1.44
N ILE A 223 7.93 -9.36 0.77
CA ILE A 223 8.12 -8.30 -0.22
C ILE A 223 8.52 -8.92 -1.54
N SER A 224 8.05 -8.35 -2.66
CA SER A 224 8.54 -8.71 -3.98
C SER A 224 10.03 -8.34 -4.12
N SER A 225 10.88 -9.31 -4.44
CA SER A 225 12.33 -9.09 -4.63
C SER A 225 12.68 -8.31 -5.90
N ALA A 226 11.76 -8.28 -6.86
CA ALA A 226 11.82 -7.50 -8.10
C ALA A 226 10.42 -6.96 -8.42
N PRO A 227 10.29 -5.87 -9.20
CA PRO A 227 8.98 -5.34 -9.55
C PRO A 227 8.19 -6.32 -10.42
N LEU A 228 6.93 -6.54 -10.04
CA LEU A 228 5.93 -7.28 -10.80
C LEU A 228 5.52 -6.47 -12.03
N THR A 229 5.54 -7.07 -13.24
CA THR A 229 5.19 -6.39 -14.49
C THR A 229 4.60 -7.36 -15.52
N GLY A 230 4.04 -6.85 -16.62
CA GLY A 230 3.58 -7.63 -17.76
C GLY A 230 2.15 -8.16 -17.67
N ALA A 231 1.35 -7.69 -16.69
CA ALA A 231 -0.04 -8.11 -16.52
C ALA A 231 -0.99 -6.92 -16.33
N ALA A 232 -2.18 -7.01 -16.93
CA ALA A 232 -3.26 -6.05 -16.69
C ALA A 232 -3.92 -6.23 -15.31
N ARG A 233 -3.76 -7.41 -14.72
CA ARG A 233 -4.33 -7.78 -13.43
C ARG A 233 -3.37 -8.71 -12.71
N TYR A 234 -3.18 -8.46 -11.42
CA TYR A 234 -2.37 -9.29 -10.54
C TYR A 234 -3.29 -9.98 -9.54
N LEU A 235 -3.39 -11.31 -9.63
CA LEU A 235 -4.14 -12.16 -8.73
C LEU A 235 -3.18 -12.82 -7.74
N ILE A 236 -3.34 -12.52 -6.47
CA ILE A 236 -2.55 -13.04 -5.38
C ILE A 236 -3.38 -14.15 -4.75
N SER A 237 -2.80 -15.34 -4.65
CA SER A 237 -3.43 -16.50 -4.05
C SER A 237 -2.54 -17.06 -2.96
N LEU A 238 -3.07 -17.10 -1.74
CA LEU A 238 -2.45 -17.76 -0.60
C LEU A 238 -3.16 -19.11 -0.43
N SER A 239 -2.42 -20.20 -0.55
CA SER A 239 -2.96 -21.56 -0.50
C SER A 239 -2.33 -22.33 0.65
N LYS A 240 -3.17 -22.85 1.54
CA LYS A 240 -2.78 -23.68 2.67
C LYS A 240 -1.91 -24.86 2.21
N THR A 241 -0.80 -25.14 2.90
CA THR A 241 0.03 -26.34 2.64
C THR A 241 -0.65 -27.60 3.17
N GLU A 242 -0.30 -28.78 2.63
CA GLU A 242 -0.87 -30.07 3.05
C GLU A 242 -0.79 -30.34 4.55
N ASN A 243 0.31 -29.94 5.19
CA ASN A 243 0.54 -30.17 6.64
C ASN A 243 -0.09 -29.11 7.56
N SER A 244 -0.66 -28.04 7.00
CA SER A 244 -1.30 -27.00 7.80
C SER A 244 -2.65 -27.52 8.30
N THR A 245 -3.12 -27.08 9.46
CA THR A 245 -4.50 -27.36 9.91
C THR A 245 -5.42 -26.17 9.69
N LEU A 246 -4.88 -24.95 9.67
CA LEU A 246 -5.62 -23.71 9.52
C LEU A 246 -5.49 -23.09 8.12
N PRO A 247 -6.51 -22.33 7.66
CA PRO A 247 -6.47 -21.60 6.39
C PRO A 247 -5.41 -20.48 6.39
N PRO A 248 -5.03 -19.94 5.22
CA PRO A 248 -4.16 -18.76 5.14
C PRO A 248 -4.79 -17.52 5.78
N ILE A 249 -3.93 -16.59 6.24
CA ILE A 249 -4.33 -15.28 6.74
C ILE A 249 -3.56 -14.17 6.04
N LEU A 250 -4.11 -12.97 6.02
CA LEU A 250 -3.41 -11.76 5.60
C LEU A 250 -3.97 -10.56 6.36
N ASN A 251 -3.09 -9.79 7.01
CA ASN A 251 -3.47 -8.66 7.85
C ASN A 251 -3.61 -7.39 7.00
N ALA A 252 -2.59 -7.10 6.21
CA ALA A 252 -2.52 -5.85 5.45
C ALA A 252 -1.70 -5.98 4.17
N VAL A 253 -1.93 -5.08 3.23
CA VAL A 253 -1.21 -5.02 1.94
C VAL A 253 -0.82 -3.59 1.62
N GLU A 254 0.40 -3.40 1.12
CA GLU A 254 0.80 -2.20 0.38
C GLU A 254 1.22 -2.58 -1.05
N ILE A 255 0.79 -1.78 -2.02
CA ILE A 255 1.16 -1.88 -3.42
C ILE A 255 1.70 -0.54 -3.85
N PHE A 256 2.91 -0.52 -4.39
CA PHE A 256 3.54 0.67 -4.93
C PHE A 256 3.85 0.50 -6.40
N LYS A 257 3.52 1.51 -7.20
CA LYS A 257 3.95 1.63 -8.58
C LYS A 257 5.36 2.22 -8.61
N LEU A 258 6.26 1.58 -9.34
CA LEU A 258 7.61 2.08 -9.59
C LEU A 258 7.53 3.22 -10.61
N LYS A 259 8.22 4.33 -10.33
CA LYS A 259 8.30 5.49 -11.21
C LYS A 259 9.76 5.79 -11.51
N ASP A 260 10.07 6.01 -12.79
CA ASP A 260 11.39 6.47 -13.21
C ASP A 260 11.49 7.99 -13.00
N PHE A 261 12.42 8.39 -12.13
CA PHE A 261 12.75 9.76 -11.77
C PHE A 261 14.17 10.12 -12.25
N SER A 262 14.56 9.60 -13.41
CA SER A 262 15.87 9.82 -14.03
C SER A 262 16.07 11.23 -14.60
N GLN A 263 15.01 12.04 -14.77
CA GLN A 263 15.17 13.40 -15.26
C GLN A 263 15.82 14.27 -14.20
N SER A 264 16.89 14.97 -14.58
CA SER A 264 17.59 15.86 -13.67
C SER A 264 16.70 17.03 -13.27
N GLU A 265 16.75 17.41 -11.99
CA GLU A 265 16.13 18.63 -11.50
C GLU A 265 16.79 19.83 -12.23
N THR A 266 15.98 20.67 -12.86
CA THR A 266 16.46 21.89 -13.51
C THR A 266 16.79 22.92 -12.44
N VAL A 267 18.06 23.35 -12.39
CA VAL A 267 18.55 24.44 -11.53
C VAL A 267 18.01 25.78 -11.98
#